data_AF-A0A518WHM4-F1
#
_entry.id   AF-A0A518WHM4-F1
#
_cell.length_a   1.000
_cell.length_b   1.000
_cell.length_c   1.000
_cell.angle_alpha   90.00
_cell.angle_beta   90.00
_cell.angle_gamma   90.00
#
_symmetry.space_group_name_H-M   'P 1'
#
loop_
_entity.id
_entity.type
_entity.pdbx_description
1 polymer ?
#
loop_
_entity_poly.entity_id
_entity_poly.type
_entity_poly.pdbx_seq_one_letter_code
_entity_poly.pdbx_strand_id
1 'polypeptide(L)'
;MDPQPTTPADLRPCAHCGRDVPQRAGAGRPFRYCRDNDGACQRASRNSRMRHRNAPGLPGQVARTWEVVDRLDQVVETLTEALHAELSPAGVQRQLAQARADAAAEIAAAHTARDEAREAAETAAADTARARQETRAALAAADTARQRAEQSDARADAAQEQVEQATAAADTARRDAAAAQALRVQAERDRDAARHELRALRAERDAARQLAADLTVDRDAARADAARHATDAQRAVADAAAARQETRQAHADATAARADATAAADRARQAEAAAQAARQDVTAARADADAARQEAAARTARAGEELAAALARVDALTAELAQTRAEVQRAHRASAADRARLADLDRALADADAAQRRAGQLANQVSDLATALARLSGQSG
;
A
#
# COMPACT_ATOMS: atom_id res chain seq x y z
N MET A 1 31.87 -114.53 141.73
CA MET A 1 32.51 -115.34 142.78
C MET A 1 31.87 -116.71 142.72
N ASP A 2 32.45 -117.59 141.91
CA ASP A 2 32.30 -119.04 141.98
C ASP A 2 33.73 -119.61 141.85
N PRO A 3 34.14 -120.56 142.71
CA PRO A 3 35.53 -120.98 142.82
C PRO A 3 35.84 -122.22 141.96
N GLN A 4 36.98 -122.15 141.24
CA GLN A 4 37.83 -123.28 140.78
C GLN A 4 37.22 -124.21 139.71
N PRO A 5 38.01 -124.63 138.68
CA PRO A 5 39.26 -125.35 138.90
C PRO A 5 40.46 -124.67 138.23
N THR A 6 41.60 -124.65 138.91
CA THR A 6 42.89 -124.58 138.23
C THR A 6 42.97 -125.76 137.28
N THR A 7 42.72 -125.51 136.00
CA THR A 7 42.96 -126.48 134.93
C THR A 7 44.38 -127.01 135.09
N PRO A 8 44.58 -128.34 135.09
CA PRO A 8 45.92 -128.91 135.12
C PRO A 8 46.69 -128.24 133.98
N ALA A 9 47.89 -127.73 134.26
CA ALA A 9 48.76 -127.20 133.21
C ALA A 9 48.74 -128.24 132.09
N ASP A 10 48.33 -127.83 130.89
CA ASP A 10 48.25 -128.75 129.76
C ASP A 10 49.70 -129.17 129.50
N LEU A 11 50.08 -130.35 129.98
CA LEU A 11 51.44 -130.87 129.91
C LEU A 11 51.51 -131.66 128.61
N ARG A 12 52.32 -131.17 127.65
CA ARG A 12 52.62 -131.94 126.44
C ARG A 12 54.04 -132.49 126.52
N PRO A 13 54.27 -133.75 126.14
CA PRO A 13 55.59 -134.32 126.16
C PRO A 13 56.52 -133.58 125.19
N CYS A 14 57.75 -133.31 125.63
CA CYS A 14 58.79 -132.73 124.80
C CYS A 14 59.04 -133.63 123.58
N ALA A 15 59.01 -133.05 122.37
CA ALA A 15 59.22 -133.80 121.14
C ALA A 15 60.67 -134.35 120.96
N HIS A 16 61.56 -134.14 121.93
CA HIS A 16 62.91 -134.72 121.92
C HIS A 16 63.15 -135.72 123.04
N CYS A 17 62.88 -135.35 124.31
CA CYS A 17 63.19 -136.20 125.46
C CYS A 17 61.94 -136.79 126.15
N GLY A 18 60.73 -136.48 125.68
CA GLY A 18 59.47 -136.96 126.25
C GLY A 18 59.07 -136.34 127.59
N ARG A 19 59.93 -135.55 128.25
CA ARG A 19 59.62 -134.88 129.52
C ARG A 19 58.44 -133.91 129.36
N ASP A 20 57.56 -133.87 130.35
CA ASP A 20 56.41 -132.98 130.36
C ASP A 20 56.81 -131.51 130.28
N VAL A 21 56.31 -130.82 129.26
CA VAL A 21 56.55 -129.39 129.04
C VAL A 21 55.26 -128.63 129.34
N PRO A 22 55.25 -127.76 130.36
CA PRO A 22 54.09 -126.90 130.64
C PRO A 22 53.80 -125.99 129.44
N GLN A 23 52.59 -126.12 128.91
CA GLN A 23 52.11 -125.27 127.83
C GLN A 23 51.69 -123.89 128.35
N ARG A 24 51.70 -122.92 127.45
CA ARG A 24 51.18 -121.57 127.67
C ARG A 24 49.65 -121.59 127.58
N ALA A 25 48.96 -121.00 128.54
CA ALA A 25 47.52 -120.75 128.47
C ALA A 25 47.27 -119.51 127.59
N GLY A 26 46.96 -119.69 126.29
CA GLY A 26 46.62 -118.58 125.39
C GLY A 26 46.86 -118.83 123.90
N ALA A 27 46.46 -117.88 123.05
CA ALA A 27 46.63 -117.94 121.60
C ALA A 27 48.11 -117.82 121.18
N GLY A 28 48.63 -118.85 120.52
CA GLY A 28 50.00 -118.92 120.03
C GLY A 28 50.44 -120.38 119.81
N ARG A 29 51.49 -120.60 119.02
CA ARG A 29 51.95 -121.96 118.68
C ARG A 29 52.33 -122.74 119.95
N PRO A 30 51.85 -123.97 120.18
CA PRO A 30 52.23 -124.75 121.35
C PRO A 30 53.76 -124.94 121.48
N PHE A 31 54.26 -124.98 122.72
CA PHE A 31 55.66 -125.28 123.00
C PHE A 31 55.95 -126.75 122.68
N ARG A 32 56.87 -127.01 121.74
CA ARG A 32 57.19 -128.37 121.26
C ARG A 32 58.39 -129.01 121.98
N TYR A 33 59.18 -128.23 122.72
CA TYR A 33 60.41 -128.68 123.37
C TYR A 33 60.57 -128.09 124.78
N CYS A 34 61.31 -128.78 125.66
CA CYS A 34 61.73 -128.33 126.99
C CYS A 34 62.47 -126.99 126.93
N ARG A 35 62.16 -126.10 127.88
CA ARG A 35 62.76 -124.75 128.00
C ARG A 35 63.73 -124.62 129.17
N ASP A 36 63.55 -125.48 130.18
CA ASP A 36 64.34 -125.62 131.40
C ASP A 36 65.79 -126.09 131.18
N ASN A 37 66.12 -126.52 129.95
CA ASN A 37 67.45 -127.04 129.61
C ASN A 37 68.19 -126.13 128.61
N ASP A 38 68.10 -124.81 128.75
CA ASP A 38 68.74 -123.80 127.88
C ASP A 38 68.55 -124.05 126.37
N GLY A 39 67.39 -124.57 125.95
CA GLY A 39 67.12 -124.94 124.56
C GLY A 39 67.94 -126.14 124.04
N ALA A 40 68.62 -126.89 124.90
CA ALA A 40 69.40 -128.07 124.53
C ALA A 40 68.54 -129.13 123.84
N CYS A 41 67.29 -129.35 124.26
CA CYS A 41 66.37 -130.28 123.58
C CYS A 41 66.01 -129.82 122.15
N GLN A 42 65.80 -128.52 121.94
CA GLN A 42 65.54 -127.96 120.62
C GLN A 42 66.79 -128.07 119.72
N ARG A 43 67.98 -127.75 120.27
CA ARG A 43 69.28 -127.90 119.56
C ARG A 43 69.60 -129.35 119.26
N ALA A 44 69.35 -130.27 120.19
CA ALA A 44 69.60 -131.70 120.02
C ALA A 44 68.64 -132.31 118.99
N SER A 45 67.36 -131.95 119.02
CA SER A 45 66.41 -132.31 117.95
C SER A 45 66.81 -131.70 116.59
N ARG A 46 67.31 -130.46 116.56
CA ARG A 46 67.85 -129.83 115.34
C ARG A 46 69.10 -130.55 114.83
N ASN A 47 70.03 -130.90 115.71
CA ASN A 47 71.26 -131.64 115.35
C ASN A 47 70.95 -133.09 114.95
N SER A 48 70.00 -133.75 115.59
CA SER A 48 69.51 -135.07 115.19
C SER A 48 68.87 -135.00 113.80
N ARG A 49 68.01 -134.00 113.54
CA ARG A 49 67.47 -133.76 112.19
C ARG A 49 68.55 -133.45 111.16
N MET A 50 69.52 -132.58 111.45
CA MET A 50 70.64 -132.33 110.53
C MET A 50 71.48 -133.58 110.28
N ARG A 51 71.76 -134.38 111.32
CA ARG A 51 72.49 -135.64 111.19
C ARG A 51 71.72 -136.66 110.35
N HIS A 52 70.41 -136.78 110.55
CA HIS A 52 69.57 -137.66 109.73
C HIS A 52 69.44 -137.13 108.30
N ARG A 53 69.27 -135.83 108.09
CA ARG A 53 69.18 -135.18 106.77
C ARG A 53 70.47 -135.30 105.95
N ASN A 54 71.62 -135.29 106.62
CA ASN A 54 72.95 -135.38 106.02
C ASN A 54 73.58 -136.79 106.12
N ALA A 55 72.84 -137.78 106.63
CA ALA A 55 73.32 -139.16 106.70
C ALA A 55 73.45 -139.75 105.29
N PRO A 56 74.59 -140.34 104.91
CA PRO A 56 74.70 -141.07 103.66
C PRO A 56 73.85 -142.34 103.68
N GLY A 57 73.20 -142.67 102.55
CA GLY A 57 72.37 -143.86 102.38
C GLY A 57 70.88 -143.67 102.67
N LEU A 58 70.17 -144.81 102.78
CA LEU A 58 68.71 -144.92 102.95
C LEU A 58 68.12 -144.01 104.06
N PRO A 59 68.71 -143.91 105.26
CA PRO A 59 68.13 -143.09 106.34
C PRO A 59 68.03 -141.59 106.01
N GLY A 60 69.00 -141.04 105.28
CA GLY A 60 68.97 -139.63 104.86
C GLY A 60 68.06 -139.36 103.68
N GLN A 61 67.87 -140.34 102.79
CA GLN A 61 66.84 -140.29 101.76
C GLN A 61 65.43 -140.35 102.38
N VAL A 62 65.22 -141.16 103.42
CA VAL A 62 63.97 -141.21 104.20
C VAL A 62 63.71 -139.88 104.92
N ALA A 63 64.72 -139.27 105.53
CA ALA A 63 64.56 -137.97 106.19
C ALA A 63 64.17 -136.83 105.21
N ARG A 64 64.79 -136.77 104.02
CA ARG A 64 64.45 -135.76 103.01
C ARG A 64 63.08 -135.99 102.39
N THR A 65 62.67 -137.24 102.20
CA THR A 65 61.32 -137.55 101.71
C THR A 65 60.26 -137.15 102.74
N TRP A 66 60.50 -137.36 104.03
CA TRP A 66 59.60 -136.86 105.09
C TRP A 66 59.47 -135.33 105.13
N GLU A 67 60.51 -134.58 104.80
CA GLU A 67 60.41 -133.11 104.72
C GLU A 67 59.63 -132.62 103.51
N VAL A 68 59.72 -133.35 102.39
CA VAL A 68 58.85 -133.11 101.22
C VAL A 68 57.40 -133.41 101.60
N VAL A 69 57.15 -134.48 102.36
CA VAL A 69 55.82 -134.78 102.91
C VAL A 69 55.31 -133.65 103.80
N ASP A 70 56.11 -133.15 104.76
CA ASP A 70 55.72 -132.00 105.60
C ASP A 70 55.41 -130.74 104.77
N ARG A 71 56.15 -130.50 103.68
CA ARG A 71 55.90 -129.35 102.79
C ARG A 71 54.64 -129.54 101.95
N LEU A 72 54.38 -130.77 101.50
CA LEU A 72 53.13 -131.12 100.83
C LEU A 72 51.95 -130.96 101.79
N ASP A 73 52.07 -131.39 103.04
CA ASP A 73 51.04 -131.20 104.07
C ASP A 73 50.76 -129.71 104.31
N GLN A 74 51.79 -128.86 104.36
CA GLN A 74 51.60 -127.42 104.51
C GLN A 74 50.95 -126.76 103.28
N VAL A 75 51.27 -127.21 102.08
CA VAL A 75 50.59 -126.76 100.85
C VAL A 75 49.15 -127.24 100.83
N VAL A 76 48.88 -128.49 101.23
CA VAL A 76 47.52 -129.04 101.36
C VAL A 76 46.73 -128.25 102.39
N GLU A 77 47.31 -127.91 103.54
CA GLU A 77 46.67 -127.06 104.57
C GLU A 77 46.31 -125.68 104.00
N THR A 78 47.27 -125.01 103.34
CA THR A 78 47.03 -123.68 102.74
C THR A 78 46.00 -123.73 101.62
N LEU A 79 46.05 -124.77 100.77
CA LEU A 79 45.06 -124.98 99.71
C LEU A 79 43.70 -125.33 100.31
N THR A 80 43.64 -126.09 101.38
CA THR A 80 42.39 -126.44 102.08
C THR A 80 41.79 -125.20 102.72
N GLU A 81 42.59 -124.33 103.34
CA GLU A 81 42.15 -123.05 103.90
C GLU A 81 41.66 -122.09 102.81
N ALA A 82 42.38 -121.95 101.70
CA ALA A 82 41.96 -121.13 100.57
C ALA A 82 40.68 -121.70 99.91
N LEU A 83 40.63 -123.02 99.70
CA LEU A 83 39.46 -123.70 99.16
C LEU A 83 38.28 -123.59 100.11
N HIS A 84 38.48 -123.67 101.43
CA HIS A 84 37.44 -123.42 102.41
C HIS A 84 37.03 -121.94 102.43
N ALA A 85 37.95 -120.99 102.28
CA ALA A 85 37.64 -119.58 102.23
C ALA A 85 36.76 -119.21 101.02
N GLU A 86 36.96 -119.88 99.88
CA GLU A 86 36.21 -119.66 98.64
C GLU A 86 34.96 -120.56 98.49
N LEU A 87 35.05 -121.85 98.86
CA LEU A 87 33.95 -122.84 98.74
C LEU A 87 33.11 -123.00 100.03
N SER A 88 33.48 -122.37 101.14
CA SER A 88 32.56 -122.29 102.28
C SER A 88 31.31 -121.50 101.89
N PRO A 89 30.16 -121.73 102.55
CA PRO A 89 28.95 -120.95 102.33
C PRO A 89 29.19 -119.43 102.44
N ALA A 90 30.08 -118.99 103.33
CA ALA A 90 30.44 -117.58 103.49
C ALA A 90 31.29 -117.05 102.32
N GLY A 91 32.20 -117.86 101.76
CA GLY A 91 32.99 -117.52 100.57
C GLY A 91 32.14 -117.29 99.33
N VAL A 92 31.29 -118.26 99.03
CA VAL A 92 30.35 -118.18 97.90
C VAL A 92 29.39 -117.01 98.06
N GLN A 93 28.89 -116.75 99.28
CA GLN A 93 28.04 -115.58 99.53
C GLN A 93 28.77 -114.25 99.28
N ARG A 94 30.06 -114.13 99.64
CA ARG A 94 30.87 -112.95 99.30
C ARG A 94 31.06 -112.79 97.80
N GLN A 95 31.41 -113.87 97.08
CA GLN A 95 31.55 -113.83 95.62
C GLN A 95 30.23 -113.46 94.94
N LEU A 96 29.12 -114.03 95.39
CA LEU A 96 27.79 -113.71 94.86
C LEU A 96 27.40 -112.25 95.18
N ALA A 97 27.72 -111.75 96.37
CA ALA A 97 27.50 -110.35 96.72
C ALA A 97 28.34 -109.40 95.86
N GLN A 98 29.61 -109.74 95.61
CA GLN A 98 30.48 -108.99 94.72
C GLN A 98 29.94 -108.99 93.29
N ALA A 99 29.60 -110.16 92.73
CA ALA A 99 29.01 -110.27 91.39
C ALA A 99 27.69 -109.49 91.27
N ARG A 100 26.86 -109.48 92.32
CA ARG A 100 25.65 -108.65 92.38
C ARG A 100 25.96 -107.16 92.43
N ALA A 101 27.01 -106.76 93.15
CA ALA A 101 27.45 -105.37 93.21
C ALA A 101 28.01 -104.89 91.85
N ASP A 102 28.83 -105.71 91.19
CA ASP A 102 29.38 -105.43 89.87
C ASP A 102 28.25 -105.35 88.82
N ALA A 103 27.33 -106.31 88.82
CA ALA A 103 26.15 -106.26 87.94
C ALA A 103 25.27 -105.04 88.22
N ALA A 104 25.07 -104.65 89.48
CA ALA A 104 24.33 -103.43 89.83
C ALA A 104 25.06 -102.17 89.34
N ALA A 105 26.38 -102.13 89.42
CA ALA A 105 27.19 -101.02 88.90
C ALA A 105 27.14 -100.93 87.37
N GLU A 106 27.22 -102.06 86.65
CA GLU A 106 27.06 -102.11 85.20
C GLU A 106 25.65 -101.68 84.75
N ILE A 107 24.60 -102.12 85.45
CA ILE A 107 23.22 -101.69 85.18
C ILE A 107 23.06 -100.19 85.44
N ALA A 108 23.63 -99.66 86.53
CA ALA A 108 23.60 -98.23 86.80
C ALA A 108 24.33 -97.43 85.71
N ALA A 109 25.52 -97.88 85.28
CA ALA A 109 26.27 -97.27 84.20
C ALA A 109 25.50 -97.31 82.87
N ALA A 110 24.84 -98.42 82.55
CA ALA A 110 24.01 -98.54 81.36
C ALA A 110 22.77 -97.62 81.40
N HIS A 111 22.15 -97.45 82.57
CA HIS A 111 21.05 -96.49 82.74
C HIS A 111 21.53 -95.04 82.58
N THR A 112 22.64 -94.67 83.22
CA THR A 112 23.26 -93.34 83.03
C THR A 112 23.57 -93.09 81.55
N ALA A 113 24.25 -94.01 80.88
CA ALA A 113 24.58 -93.86 79.45
C ALA A 113 23.34 -93.77 78.55
N ARG A 114 22.27 -94.51 78.87
CA ARG A 114 20.99 -94.42 78.15
C ARG A 114 20.34 -93.06 78.35
N ASP A 115 20.33 -92.55 79.58
CA ASP A 115 19.68 -91.29 79.92
C ASP A 115 20.47 -90.10 79.33
N GLU A 116 21.81 -90.14 79.38
CA GLU A 116 22.68 -89.18 78.66
C GLU A 116 22.45 -89.23 77.15
N ALA A 117 22.34 -90.41 76.55
CA ALA A 117 22.06 -90.56 75.12
C ALA A 117 20.67 -90.01 74.74
N ARG A 118 19.69 -90.17 75.64
CA ARG A 118 18.34 -89.62 75.46
C ARG A 118 18.35 -88.09 75.54
N GLU A 119 19.01 -87.51 76.54
CA GLU A 119 19.14 -86.05 76.68
C GLU A 119 19.90 -85.42 75.50
N ALA A 120 20.95 -86.08 75.02
CA ALA A 120 21.68 -85.67 73.83
C ALA A 120 20.80 -85.70 72.57
N ALA A 121 19.98 -86.74 72.40
CA ALA A 121 19.03 -86.85 71.29
C ALA A 121 17.93 -85.78 71.35
N GLU A 122 17.38 -85.51 72.54
CA GLU A 122 16.38 -84.46 72.76
C GLU A 122 16.96 -83.06 72.46
N THR A 123 18.20 -82.80 72.90
CA THR A 123 18.93 -81.56 72.59
C THR A 123 19.17 -81.41 71.08
N ALA A 124 19.67 -82.44 70.41
CA ALA A 124 19.91 -82.43 68.97
C ALA A 124 18.61 -82.23 68.17
N ALA A 125 17.49 -82.80 68.64
CA ALA A 125 16.18 -82.60 68.04
C ALA A 125 15.69 -81.15 68.21
N ALA A 126 15.87 -80.56 69.39
CA ALA A 126 15.54 -79.16 69.67
C ALA A 126 16.38 -78.20 68.81
N ASP A 127 17.69 -78.46 68.68
CA ASP A 127 18.60 -77.68 67.83
C ASP A 127 18.22 -77.76 66.36
N THR A 128 17.88 -78.95 65.87
CA THR A 128 17.39 -79.13 64.50
C THR A 128 16.08 -78.40 64.26
N ALA A 129 15.15 -78.42 65.22
CA ALA A 129 13.88 -77.71 65.13
C ALA A 129 14.10 -76.19 65.08
N ARG A 130 15.00 -75.65 65.91
CA ARG A 130 15.41 -74.25 65.91
C ARG A 130 16.05 -73.85 64.59
N ALA A 131 17.03 -74.62 64.10
CA ALA A 131 17.67 -74.35 62.81
C ALA A 131 16.66 -74.35 61.64
N ARG A 132 15.66 -75.26 61.66
CA ARG A 132 14.57 -75.27 60.67
C ARG A 132 13.64 -74.06 60.79
N GLN A 133 13.39 -73.56 62.00
CA GLN A 133 12.61 -72.35 62.20
C GLN A 133 13.37 -71.11 61.70
N GLU A 134 14.66 -70.99 62.03
CA GLU A 134 15.53 -69.91 61.56
C GLU A 134 15.64 -69.91 60.04
N THR A 135 15.83 -71.07 59.42
CA THR A 135 15.84 -71.20 57.95
C THR A 135 14.53 -70.73 57.33
N ARG A 136 13.37 -71.14 57.88
CA ARG A 136 12.06 -70.69 57.39
C ARG A 136 11.88 -69.18 57.55
N ALA A 137 12.32 -68.61 58.66
CA ALA A 137 12.27 -67.16 58.90
C ALA A 137 13.17 -66.41 57.92
N ALA A 138 14.38 -66.91 57.65
CA ALA A 138 15.32 -66.33 56.69
C ALA A 138 14.76 -66.35 55.26
N LEU A 139 14.14 -67.45 54.84
CA LEU A 139 13.48 -67.55 53.53
C LEU A 139 12.31 -66.58 53.41
N ALA A 140 11.44 -66.50 54.42
CA ALA A 140 10.32 -65.54 54.42
C ALA A 140 10.80 -64.08 54.39
N ALA A 141 11.90 -63.77 55.10
CA ALA A 141 12.51 -62.46 55.06
C ALA A 141 13.12 -62.14 53.68
N ALA A 142 13.77 -63.12 53.04
CA ALA A 142 14.31 -62.97 51.68
C ALA A 142 13.21 -62.76 50.64
N ASP A 143 12.10 -63.50 50.72
CA ASP A 143 10.95 -63.32 49.83
C ASP A 143 10.30 -61.95 50.02
N THR A 144 10.14 -61.51 51.28
CA THR A 144 9.65 -60.16 51.59
C THR A 144 10.58 -59.08 51.04
N ALA A 145 11.90 -59.26 51.17
CA ALA A 145 12.88 -58.33 50.62
C ALA A 145 12.83 -58.27 49.08
N ARG A 146 12.66 -59.42 48.42
CA ARG A 146 12.50 -59.49 46.96
C ARG A 146 11.23 -58.76 46.50
N GLN A 147 10.10 -59.01 47.14
CA GLN A 147 8.84 -58.31 46.83
C GLN A 147 8.95 -56.80 47.01
N ARG A 148 9.67 -56.33 48.04
CA ARG A 148 9.91 -54.90 48.24
C ARG A 148 10.80 -54.31 47.14
N ALA A 149 11.82 -55.05 46.70
CA ALA A 149 12.68 -54.65 45.59
C ALA A 149 11.88 -54.54 44.30
N GLU A 150 11.11 -55.58 43.94
CA GLU A 150 10.23 -55.59 42.76
C GLU A 150 9.21 -54.43 42.78
N GLN A 151 8.61 -54.14 43.95
CA GLN A 151 7.71 -52.99 44.09
C GLN A 151 8.44 -51.64 43.95
N SER A 152 9.69 -51.55 44.42
CA SER A 152 10.50 -50.34 44.27
C SER A 152 10.87 -50.11 42.81
N ASP A 153 11.28 -51.17 42.10
CA ASP A 153 11.61 -51.12 40.69
C ASP A 153 10.38 -50.73 39.86
N ALA A 154 9.23 -51.36 40.11
CA ALA A 154 7.98 -50.99 39.43
C ALA A 154 7.56 -49.53 39.69
N ARG A 155 7.82 -48.99 40.89
CA ARG A 155 7.59 -47.55 41.18
C ARG A 155 8.58 -46.65 40.46
N ALA A 156 9.84 -47.07 40.34
CA ALA A 156 10.87 -46.33 39.62
C ALA A 156 10.55 -46.28 38.12
N ASP A 157 10.16 -47.42 37.52
CA ASP A 157 9.73 -47.50 36.12
C ASP A 157 8.51 -46.61 35.86
N ALA A 158 7.47 -46.70 36.71
CA ALA A 158 6.29 -45.85 36.59
C ALA A 158 6.61 -44.35 36.74
N ALA A 159 7.55 -43.99 37.62
CA ALA A 159 8.00 -42.61 37.76
C ALA A 159 8.78 -42.14 36.53
N GLN A 160 9.61 -43.00 35.94
CA GLN A 160 10.34 -42.68 34.72
C GLN A 160 9.39 -42.49 33.53
N GLU A 161 8.40 -43.37 33.36
CA GLU A 161 7.35 -43.21 32.33
C GLU A 161 6.59 -41.89 32.50
N GLN A 162 6.26 -41.49 33.74
CA GLN A 162 5.61 -40.20 34.00
C GLN A 162 6.49 -39.02 33.64
N VAL A 163 7.81 -39.09 33.90
CA VAL A 163 8.76 -38.04 33.50
C VAL A 163 8.85 -37.96 31.98
N GLU A 164 8.97 -39.09 31.28
CA GLU A 164 9.02 -39.13 29.82
C GLU A 164 7.75 -38.55 29.18
N GLN A 165 6.58 -38.92 29.71
CA GLN A 165 5.29 -38.35 29.28
C GLN A 165 5.21 -36.85 29.55
N ALA A 166 5.64 -36.39 30.73
CA ALA A 166 5.65 -34.97 31.07
C ALA A 166 6.61 -34.17 30.17
N THR A 167 7.79 -34.71 29.86
CA THR A 167 8.74 -34.09 28.92
C THR A 167 8.16 -34.04 27.51
N ALA A 168 7.55 -35.12 27.01
CA ALA A 168 6.91 -35.14 25.69
C ALA A 168 5.74 -34.13 25.59
N ALA A 169 4.94 -34.01 26.65
CA ALA A 169 3.88 -33.02 26.75
C ALA A 169 4.43 -31.59 26.76
N ALA A 170 5.48 -31.33 27.54
CA ALA A 170 6.15 -30.02 27.58
C ALA A 170 6.76 -29.64 26.23
N ASP A 171 7.39 -30.59 25.52
CA ASP A 171 7.93 -30.37 24.18
C ASP A 171 6.86 -30.04 23.16
N THR A 172 5.73 -30.74 23.24
CA THR A 172 4.56 -30.46 22.39
C THR A 172 4.01 -29.06 22.66
N ALA A 173 3.79 -28.72 23.93
CA ALA A 173 3.34 -27.38 24.33
C ALA A 173 4.30 -26.27 23.87
N ARG A 174 5.62 -26.50 23.92
CA ARG A 174 6.63 -25.55 23.41
C ARG A 174 6.53 -25.37 21.89
N ARG A 175 6.37 -26.45 21.13
CA ARG A 175 6.17 -26.39 19.67
C ARG A 175 4.89 -25.65 19.30
N ASP A 176 3.80 -25.93 19.99
CA ASP A 176 2.51 -25.28 19.76
C ASP A 176 2.56 -23.79 20.08
N ALA A 177 3.21 -23.41 21.20
CA ALA A 177 3.42 -22.01 21.55
C ALA A 177 4.29 -21.28 20.52
N ALA A 178 5.36 -21.92 20.03
CA ALA A 178 6.20 -21.35 18.98
C ALA A 178 5.44 -21.19 17.65
N ALA A 179 4.61 -22.16 17.26
CA ALA A 179 3.76 -22.08 16.08
C ALA A 179 2.71 -20.95 16.22
N ALA A 180 2.06 -20.84 17.37
CA ALA A 180 1.11 -19.77 17.66
C ALA A 180 1.78 -18.38 17.59
N GLN A 181 2.99 -18.25 18.13
CA GLN A 181 3.77 -17.01 18.05
C GLN A 181 4.15 -16.67 16.61
N ALA A 182 4.55 -17.66 15.80
CA ALA A 182 4.86 -17.46 14.39
C ALA A 182 3.63 -17.00 13.60
N LEU A 183 2.47 -17.62 13.82
CA LEU A 183 1.20 -17.21 13.21
C LEU A 183 0.81 -15.79 13.60
N ARG A 184 1.01 -15.40 14.87
CA ARG A 184 0.75 -14.03 15.32
C ARG A 184 1.66 -13.01 14.62
N VAL A 185 2.97 -13.28 14.53
CA VAL A 185 3.92 -12.41 13.83
C VAL A 185 3.54 -12.30 12.35
N GLN A 186 3.14 -13.39 11.71
CA GLN A 186 2.69 -13.38 10.33
C GLN A 186 1.42 -12.53 10.17
N ALA A 187 0.42 -12.71 11.03
CA ALA A 187 -0.81 -11.92 11.00
C ALA A 187 -0.56 -10.41 11.22
N GLU A 188 0.40 -10.05 12.07
CA GLU A 188 0.81 -8.66 12.26
C GLU A 188 1.47 -8.09 11.00
N ARG A 189 2.34 -8.85 10.32
CA ARG A 189 2.95 -8.47 9.04
C ARG A 189 1.92 -8.30 7.94
N ASP A 190 1.00 -9.26 7.80
CA ASP A 190 -0.06 -9.23 6.78
C ASP A 190 -0.98 -8.01 7.00
N ARG A 191 -1.33 -7.73 8.27
CA ARG A 191 -2.10 -6.55 8.63
C ARG A 191 -1.38 -5.25 8.26
N ASP A 192 -0.08 -5.17 8.54
CA ASP A 192 0.71 -3.97 8.25
C ASP A 192 0.94 -3.79 6.74
N ALA A 193 1.11 -4.89 5.99
CA ALA A 193 1.12 -4.89 4.53
C ALA A 193 -0.22 -4.39 3.96
N ALA A 194 -1.34 -4.96 4.40
CA ALA A 194 -2.68 -4.53 3.97
C ALA A 194 -2.96 -3.04 4.30
N ARG A 195 -2.47 -2.56 5.45
CA ARG A 195 -2.55 -1.13 5.82
C ARG A 195 -1.71 -0.27 4.89
N HIS A 196 -0.53 -0.72 4.48
CA HIS A 196 0.32 0.00 3.54
C HIS A 196 -0.32 0.08 2.16
N GLU A 197 -0.82 -1.04 1.64
CA GLU A 197 -1.59 -1.11 0.38
C GLU A 197 -2.80 -0.19 0.41
N LEU A 198 -3.58 -0.20 1.49
CA LEU A 198 -4.74 0.69 1.63
C LEU A 198 -4.35 2.17 1.63
N ARG A 199 -3.21 2.54 2.22
CA ARG A 199 -2.70 3.93 2.16
C ARG A 199 -2.26 4.28 0.74
N ALA A 200 -1.59 3.37 0.03
CA ALA A 200 -1.17 3.57 -1.36
C ALA A 200 -2.39 3.77 -2.28
N LEU A 201 -3.38 2.89 -2.20
CA LEU A 201 -4.64 2.99 -2.96
C LEU A 201 -5.41 4.29 -2.67
N ARG A 202 -5.40 4.76 -1.41
CA ARG A 202 -6.00 6.06 -1.06
C ARG A 202 -5.25 7.21 -1.70
N ALA A 203 -3.92 7.20 -1.66
CA ALA A 203 -3.10 8.22 -2.30
C ALA A 203 -3.30 8.24 -3.83
N GLU A 204 -3.34 7.07 -4.48
CA GLU A 204 -3.64 6.93 -5.91
C GLU A 204 -5.05 7.46 -6.25
N ARG A 205 -6.06 7.10 -5.45
CA ARG A 205 -7.42 7.63 -5.61
C ARG A 205 -7.46 9.15 -5.48
N ASP A 206 -6.77 9.70 -4.50
CA ASP A 206 -6.77 11.15 -4.25
C ASP A 206 -6.01 11.90 -5.36
N ALA A 207 -4.91 11.34 -5.86
CA ALA A 207 -4.20 11.85 -7.04
C ALA A 207 -5.09 11.79 -8.30
N ALA A 208 -5.82 10.69 -8.51
CA ALA A 208 -6.76 10.56 -9.63
C ALA A 208 -7.92 11.56 -9.53
N ARG A 209 -8.42 11.83 -8.32
CA ARG A 209 -9.44 12.88 -8.09
C ARG A 209 -8.91 14.27 -8.38
N GLN A 210 -7.68 14.57 -7.95
CA GLN A 210 -7.05 15.84 -8.26
C GLN A 210 -6.88 16.03 -9.76
N LEU A 211 -6.35 15.01 -10.46
CA LEU A 211 -6.21 15.04 -11.92
C LEU A 211 -7.57 15.23 -12.61
N ALA A 212 -8.63 14.57 -12.15
CA ALA A 212 -9.98 14.75 -12.71
C ALA A 212 -10.53 16.17 -12.47
N ALA A 213 -10.23 16.78 -11.32
CA ALA A 213 -10.58 18.16 -11.03
C ALA A 213 -9.79 19.13 -11.93
N ASP A 214 -8.49 18.93 -12.09
CA ASP A 214 -7.63 19.75 -12.94
C ASP A 214 -8.09 19.67 -14.41
N LEU A 215 -8.36 18.47 -14.93
CA LEU A 215 -8.91 18.26 -16.28
C LEU A 215 -10.30 18.90 -16.45
N THR A 216 -11.10 18.98 -15.38
CA THR A 216 -12.39 19.67 -15.41
C THR A 216 -12.19 21.18 -15.53
N VAL A 217 -11.25 21.75 -14.77
CA VAL A 217 -10.88 23.17 -14.87
C VAL A 217 -10.35 23.49 -16.26
N ASP A 218 -9.43 22.68 -16.80
CA ASP A 218 -8.86 22.86 -18.14
C ASP A 218 -9.94 22.80 -19.23
N ARG A 219 -10.86 21.83 -19.13
CA ARG A 219 -11.99 21.72 -20.05
C ARG A 219 -12.88 22.96 -20.01
N ASP A 220 -13.18 23.46 -18.81
CA ASP A 220 -14.08 24.61 -18.65
C ASP A 220 -13.39 25.91 -19.09
N ALA A 221 -12.08 26.04 -18.88
CA ALA A 221 -11.26 27.11 -19.45
C ALA A 221 -11.26 27.06 -20.98
N ALA A 222 -11.00 25.89 -21.58
CA ALA A 222 -11.03 25.69 -23.03
C ALA A 222 -12.41 26.00 -23.63
N ARG A 223 -13.51 25.66 -22.94
CA ARG A 223 -14.87 26.04 -23.34
C ARG A 223 -15.09 27.54 -23.29
N ALA A 224 -14.60 28.21 -22.25
CA ALA A 224 -14.70 29.67 -22.14
C ALA A 224 -13.88 30.38 -23.23
N ASP A 225 -12.67 29.89 -23.54
CA ASP A 225 -11.87 30.37 -24.68
C ASP A 225 -12.58 30.16 -26.01
N ALA A 226 -13.13 28.97 -26.24
CA ALA A 226 -13.90 28.68 -27.46
C ALA A 226 -15.12 29.61 -27.60
N ALA A 227 -15.84 29.90 -26.50
CA ALA A 227 -16.95 30.83 -26.50
C ALA A 227 -16.52 32.28 -26.78
N ARG A 228 -15.37 32.71 -26.24
CA ARG A 228 -14.76 34.01 -26.56
C ARG A 228 -14.42 34.10 -28.05
N HIS A 229 -13.70 33.11 -28.58
CA HIS A 229 -13.35 33.06 -30.00
C HIS A 229 -14.58 33.02 -30.92
N ALA A 230 -15.66 32.32 -30.53
CA ALA A 230 -16.91 32.33 -31.28
C ALA A 230 -17.55 33.73 -31.28
N THR A 231 -17.54 34.43 -30.15
CA THR A 231 -18.05 35.80 -30.03
C THR A 231 -17.22 36.79 -30.85
N ASP A 232 -15.88 36.68 -30.79
CA ASP A 232 -14.97 37.50 -31.58
C ASP A 232 -15.13 37.24 -33.08
N ALA A 233 -15.31 35.98 -33.48
CA ALA A 233 -15.60 35.62 -34.87
C ALA A 233 -16.94 36.19 -35.33
N GLN A 234 -17.99 36.14 -34.50
CA GLN A 234 -19.28 36.78 -34.80
C GLN A 234 -19.15 38.30 -34.95
N ARG A 235 -18.38 38.95 -34.07
CA ARG A 235 -18.09 40.39 -34.16
C ARG A 235 -17.33 40.71 -35.45
N ALA A 236 -16.28 39.95 -35.77
CA ALA A 236 -15.53 40.13 -37.02
C ALA A 236 -16.40 39.94 -38.27
N VAL A 237 -17.33 38.99 -38.27
CA VAL A 237 -18.31 38.81 -39.35
C VAL A 237 -19.26 40.01 -39.45
N ALA A 238 -19.75 40.53 -38.33
CA ALA A 238 -20.61 41.72 -38.29
C ALA A 238 -19.87 42.97 -38.79
N ASP A 239 -18.64 43.20 -38.32
CA ASP A 239 -17.78 44.30 -38.74
C ASP A 239 -17.47 44.20 -40.24
N ALA A 240 -17.15 43.00 -40.74
CA ALA A 240 -16.95 42.77 -42.17
C ALA A 240 -18.23 43.00 -42.98
N ALA A 241 -19.41 42.69 -42.44
CA ALA A 241 -20.69 42.98 -43.10
C ALA A 241 -20.98 44.49 -43.14
N ALA A 242 -20.72 45.21 -42.04
CA ALA A 242 -20.83 46.66 -41.96
C ALA A 242 -19.87 47.35 -42.94
N ALA A 243 -18.59 46.96 -42.96
CA ALA A 243 -17.60 47.50 -43.89
C ALA A 243 -17.98 47.24 -45.37
N ARG A 244 -18.54 46.06 -45.68
CA ARG A 244 -19.08 45.80 -47.03
C ARG A 244 -20.26 46.70 -47.36
N GLN A 245 -21.14 46.96 -46.40
CA GLN A 245 -22.28 47.86 -46.59
C GLN A 245 -21.84 49.30 -46.80
N GLU A 246 -20.89 49.80 -45.99
CA GLU A 246 -20.27 51.11 -46.16
C GLU A 246 -19.58 51.22 -47.52
N THR A 247 -18.86 50.18 -47.95
CA THR A 247 -18.21 50.15 -49.27
C THR A 247 -19.24 50.20 -50.40
N ARG A 248 -20.35 49.46 -50.29
CA ARG A 248 -21.46 49.53 -51.26
C ARG A 248 -22.08 50.93 -51.29
N GLN A 249 -22.27 51.55 -50.13
CA GLN A 249 -22.83 52.88 -50.02
C GLN A 249 -21.89 53.94 -50.61
N ALA A 250 -20.60 53.90 -50.27
CA ALA A 250 -19.58 54.74 -50.89
C ALA A 250 -19.51 54.55 -52.42
N HIS A 251 -19.66 53.32 -52.92
CA HIS A 251 -19.77 53.07 -54.36
C HIS A 251 -21.03 53.67 -54.99
N ALA A 252 -22.18 53.56 -54.31
CA ALA A 252 -23.42 54.17 -54.76
C ALA A 252 -23.30 55.71 -54.78
N ASP A 253 -22.76 56.30 -53.72
CA ASP A 253 -22.52 57.74 -53.58
C ASP A 253 -21.53 58.24 -54.65
N ALA A 254 -20.45 57.50 -54.89
CA ALA A 254 -19.50 57.81 -55.95
C ALA A 254 -20.13 57.71 -57.36
N THR A 255 -21.05 56.77 -57.55
CA THR A 255 -21.79 56.63 -58.82
C THR A 255 -22.78 57.78 -59.00
N ALA A 256 -23.49 58.17 -57.95
CA ALA A 256 -24.37 59.33 -57.93
C ALA A 256 -23.60 60.62 -58.19
N ALA A 257 -22.47 60.84 -57.51
CA ALA A 257 -21.60 62.00 -57.73
C ALA A 257 -21.06 62.06 -59.17
N ARG A 258 -20.73 60.92 -59.79
CA ARG A 258 -20.34 60.86 -61.21
C ARG A 258 -21.50 61.19 -62.14
N ALA A 259 -22.72 60.72 -61.84
CA ALA A 259 -23.91 61.08 -62.61
C ALA A 259 -24.22 62.58 -62.49
N ASP A 260 -24.13 63.15 -61.29
CA ASP A 260 -24.32 64.58 -61.04
C ASP A 260 -23.24 65.43 -61.74
N ALA A 261 -21.98 65.00 -61.70
CA ALA A 261 -20.89 65.65 -62.43
C ALA A 261 -21.09 65.60 -63.94
N THR A 262 -21.60 64.48 -64.47
CA THR A 262 -21.93 64.34 -65.90
C THR A 262 -23.08 65.26 -66.28
N ALA A 263 -24.15 65.30 -65.48
CA ALA A 263 -25.28 66.20 -65.68
C ALA A 263 -24.90 67.68 -65.53
N ALA A 264 -23.94 68.01 -64.65
CA ALA A 264 -23.38 69.36 -64.55
C ALA A 264 -22.55 69.71 -65.78
N ALA A 265 -21.72 68.79 -66.29
CA ALA A 265 -20.96 68.98 -67.52
C ALA A 265 -21.87 69.14 -68.75
N ASP A 266 -22.96 68.38 -68.84
CA ASP A 266 -23.96 68.52 -69.89
C ASP A 266 -24.69 69.87 -69.82
N ARG A 267 -25.08 70.30 -68.61
CA ARG A 267 -25.65 71.64 -68.40
C ARG A 267 -24.67 72.76 -68.76
N ALA A 268 -23.38 72.60 -68.45
CA ALA A 268 -22.34 73.54 -68.85
C ALA A 268 -22.17 73.59 -70.37
N ARG A 269 -22.13 72.45 -71.05
CA ARG A 269 -22.09 72.37 -72.53
C ARG A 269 -23.32 73.01 -73.17
N GLN A 270 -24.51 72.78 -72.62
CA GLN A 270 -25.74 73.40 -73.09
C GLN A 270 -25.73 74.92 -72.88
N ALA A 271 -25.22 75.40 -71.74
CA ALA A 271 -25.06 76.82 -71.46
C ALA A 271 -24.03 77.48 -72.39
N GLU A 272 -22.91 76.81 -72.70
CA GLU A 272 -21.93 77.27 -73.69
C GLU A 272 -22.52 77.32 -75.10
N ALA A 273 -23.26 76.29 -75.52
CA ALA A 273 -23.94 76.28 -76.81
C ALA A 273 -25.00 77.41 -76.91
N ALA A 274 -25.76 77.65 -75.84
CA ALA A 274 -26.72 78.75 -75.76
C ALA A 274 -26.02 80.12 -75.78
N ALA A 275 -24.88 80.27 -75.09
CA ALA A 275 -24.08 81.49 -75.13
C ALA A 275 -23.45 81.73 -76.51
N GLN A 276 -23.08 80.66 -77.22
CA GLN A 276 -22.55 80.73 -78.58
C GLN A 276 -23.63 81.13 -79.58
N ALA A 277 -24.84 80.56 -79.47
CA ALA A 277 -26.01 80.97 -80.25
C ALA A 277 -26.39 82.43 -80.00
N ALA A 278 -26.45 82.87 -78.73
CA ALA A 278 -26.71 84.26 -78.40
C ALA A 278 -25.65 85.23 -78.95
N ARG A 279 -24.38 84.81 -79.01
CA ARG A 279 -23.31 85.61 -79.66
C ARG A 279 -23.50 85.68 -81.16
N GLN A 280 -23.92 84.58 -81.81
CA GLN A 280 -24.23 84.55 -83.24
C GLN A 280 -25.42 85.46 -83.56
N ASP A 281 -26.47 85.45 -82.73
CA ASP A 281 -27.63 86.33 -82.85
C ASP A 281 -27.25 87.81 -82.70
N VAL A 282 -26.39 88.15 -81.73
CA VAL A 282 -25.86 89.52 -81.57
C VAL A 282 -25.02 89.96 -82.78
N THR A 283 -24.22 89.06 -83.37
CA THR A 283 -23.47 89.38 -84.59
C THR A 283 -24.37 89.55 -85.80
N ALA A 284 -25.42 88.74 -85.95
CA ALA A 284 -26.41 88.88 -87.02
C ALA A 284 -27.19 90.19 -86.87
N ALA A 285 -27.68 90.50 -85.67
CA ALA A 285 -28.38 91.75 -85.38
C ALA A 285 -27.50 93.00 -85.62
N ARG A 286 -26.19 92.92 -85.40
CA ARG A 286 -25.25 94.00 -85.74
C ARG A 286 -25.06 94.15 -87.26
N ALA A 287 -24.97 93.05 -88.00
CA ALA A 287 -24.89 93.09 -89.46
C ALA A 287 -26.17 93.69 -90.08
N ASP A 288 -27.34 93.33 -89.55
CA ASP A 288 -28.63 93.88 -89.99
C ASP A 288 -28.77 95.38 -89.66
N ALA A 289 -28.32 95.79 -88.47
CA ALA A 289 -28.31 97.21 -88.08
C ALA A 289 -27.35 98.07 -88.92
N ASP A 290 -26.23 97.49 -89.38
CA ASP A 290 -25.27 98.18 -90.24
C ASP A 290 -25.76 98.23 -91.69
N ALA A 291 -26.42 97.18 -92.19
CA ALA A 291 -27.12 97.20 -93.47
C ALA A 291 -28.25 98.25 -93.51
N ALA A 292 -29.07 98.31 -92.44
CA ALA A 292 -30.13 99.32 -92.31
C ALA A 292 -29.59 100.76 -92.26
N ARG A 293 -28.42 100.97 -91.62
CA ARG A 293 -27.75 102.28 -91.60
C ARG A 293 -27.19 102.67 -92.97
N GLN A 294 -26.63 101.73 -93.72
CA GLN A 294 -26.13 101.99 -95.08
C GLN A 294 -27.27 102.30 -96.06
N GLU A 295 -28.40 101.58 -95.97
CA GLU A 295 -29.59 101.90 -96.77
C GLU A 295 -30.20 103.26 -96.42
N ALA A 296 -30.27 103.62 -95.14
CA ALA A 296 -30.73 104.92 -94.72
C ALA A 296 -29.83 106.05 -95.24
N ALA A 297 -28.50 105.88 -95.18
CA ALA A 297 -27.55 106.85 -95.73
C ALA A 297 -27.69 107.03 -97.25
N ALA A 298 -27.90 105.94 -97.99
CA ALA A 298 -28.11 105.98 -99.44
C ALA A 298 -29.43 106.67 -99.82
N ARG A 299 -30.50 106.48 -99.03
CA ARG A 299 -31.79 107.17 -99.24
C ARG A 299 -31.68 108.67 -98.97
N THR A 300 -30.94 109.08 -97.93
CA THR A 300 -30.74 110.50 -97.60
C THR A 300 -29.87 111.22 -98.64
N ALA A 301 -28.86 110.54 -99.21
CA ALA A 301 -28.05 111.08 -100.30
C ALA A 301 -28.88 111.32 -101.58
N ARG A 302 -29.71 110.34 -101.98
CA ARG A 302 -30.62 110.48 -103.14
C ARG A 302 -31.66 111.58 -102.95
N ALA A 303 -32.23 111.71 -101.76
CA ALA A 303 -33.15 112.79 -101.43
C ALA A 303 -32.48 114.18 -101.48
N GLY A 304 -31.19 114.26 -101.11
CA GLY A 304 -30.39 115.50 -101.23
C GLY A 304 -30.13 115.92 -102.68
N GLU A 305 -29.82 114.96 -103.55
CA GLU A 305 -29.63 115.21 -104.99
C GLU A 305 -30.93 115.62 -105.69
N GLU A 306 -32.05 114.98 -105.34
CA GLU A 306 -33.38 115.32 -105.85
C GLU A 306 -33.85 116.72 -105.42
N LEU A 307 -33.56 117.12 -104.17
CA LEU A 307 -33.87 118.46 -103.67
C LEU A 307 -33.01 119.54 -104.34
N ALA A 308 -31.72 119.28 -104.60
CA ALA A 308 -30.85 120.19 -105.34
C ALA A 308 -31.31 120.36 -106.80
N ALA A 309 -31.75 119.27 -107.44
CA ALA A 309 -32.30 119.30 -108.80
C ALA A 309 -33.67 119.99 -108.87
N ALA A 310 -34.47 119.95 -107.79
CA ALA A 310 -35.74 120.67 -107.70
C ALA A 310 -35.53 122.18 -107.49
N LEU A 311 -34.56 122.57 -106.66
CA LEU A 311 -34.22 123.99 -106.45
C LEU A 311 -33.64 124.64 -107.71
N ALA A 312 -32.77 123.94 -108.45
CA ALA A 312 -32.28 124.42 -109.75
C ALA A 312 -33.39 124.60 -110.79
N ARG A 313 -34.45 123.76 -110.76
CA ARG A 313 -35.64 123.93 -111.61
C ARG A 313 -36.49 125.14 -111.20
N VAL A 314 -36.61 125.40 -109.90
CA VAL A 314 -37.34 126.58 -109.39
C VAL A 314 -36.60 127.88 -109.76
N ASP A 315 -35.27 127.90 -109.69
CA ASP A 315 -34.48 129.06 -110.10
C ASP A 315 -34.59 129.33 -111.61
N ALA A 316 -34.54 128.27 -112.43
CA ALA A 316 -34.72 128.37 -113.89
C ALA A 316 -36.12 128.90 -114.26
N LEU A 317 -37.18 128.38 -113.62
CA LEU A 317 -38.55 128.82 -113.84
C LEU A 317 -38.78 130.26 -113.34
N THR A 318 -38.10 130.68 -112.27
CA THR A 318 -38.18 132.06 -111.77
C THR A 318 -37.52 133.05 -112.72
N ALA A 319 -36.41 132.67 -113.34
CA ALA A 319 -35.75 133.46 -114.39
C ALA A 319 -36.63 133.58 -115.66
N GLU A 320 -37.26 132.48 -116.11
CA GLU A 320 -38.19 132.49 -117.24
C GLU A 320 -39.44 133.34 -116.97
N LEU A 321 -39.96 133.31 -115.73
CA LEU A 321 -41.11 134.12 -115.33
C LEU A 321 -40.79 135.63 -115.27
N ALA A 322 -39.55 135.99 -114.90
CA ALA A 322 -39.07 137.37 -114.93
C ALA A 322 -38.88 137.87 -116.37
N GLN A 323 -38.37 137.00 -117.26
CA GLN A 323 -38.17 137.31 -118.66
C GLN A 323 -39.50 137.51 -119.41
N THR A 324 -40.46 136.59 -119.23
CA THR A 324 -41.81 136.70 -119.81
C THR A 324 -42.56 137.93 -119.31
N ARG A 325 -42.43 138.30 -118.02
CA ARG A 325 -42.99 139.56 -117.50
C ARG A 325 -42.37 140.80 -118.16
N ALA A 326 -41.07 140.80 -118.42
CA ALA A 326 -40.40 141.89 -119.12
C ALA A 326 -40.79 141.99 -120.61
N GLU A 327 -41.11 140.87 -121.25
CA GLU A 327 -41.61 140.81 -122.63
C GLU A 327 -43.06 141.27 -122.74
N VAL A 328 -43.92 140.85 -121.81
CA VAL A 328 -45.32 141.29 -121.72
C VAL A 328 -45.41 142.81 -121.45
N GLN A 329 -44.55 143.35 -120.58
CA GLN A 329 -44.49 144.81 -120.37
C GLN A 329 -44.04 145.57 -121.62
N ARG A 330 -43.08 145.02 -122.40
CA ARG A 330 -42.64 145.62 -123.66
C ARG A 330 -43.76 145.60 -124.71
N ALA A 331 -44.49 144.49 -124.83
CA ALA A 331 -45.63 144.36 -125.73
C ALA A 331 -46.78 145.31 -125.34
N HIS A 332 -47.07 145.48 -124.05
CA HIS A 332 -48.07 146.44 -123.58
C HIS A 332 -47.70 147.90 -123.89
N ARG A 333 -46.42 148.29 -123.74
CA ARG A 333 -45.96 149.64 -124.08
C ARG A 333 -46.01 149.90 -125.58
N ALA A 334 -45.69 148.91 -126.42
CA ALA A 334 -45.83 148.99 -127.87
C ALA A 334 -47.31 149.15 -128.29
N SER A 335 -48.21 148.32 -127.73
CA SER A 335 -49.66 148.41 -127.99
C SER A 335 -50.28 149.74 -127.53
N ALA A 336 -49.76 150.35 -126.46
CA ALA A 336 -50.18 151.68 -126.02
C ALA A 336 -49.71 152.79 -126.98
N ALA A 337 -48.49 152.67 -127.51
CA ALA A 337 -47.95 153.60 -128.50
C ALA A 337 -48.70 153.54 -129.84
N ASP A 338 -49.08 152.34 -130.30
CA ASP A 338 -49.83 152.15 -131.54
C ASP A 338 -51.28 152.65 -131.41
N ARG A 339 -51.92 152.47 -130.25
CA ARG A 339 -53.24 153.04 -129.97
C ARG A 339 -53.23 154.56 -129.91
N ALA A 340 -52.16 155.17 -129.39
CA ALA A 340 -52.01 156.62 -129.41
C ALA A 340 -51.85 157.16 -130.86
N ARG A 341 -51.07 156.46 -131.71
CA ARG A 341 -50.92 156.82 -133.13
C ARG A 341 -52.21 156.72 -133.92
N LEU A 342 -53.04 155.71 -133.65
CA LEU A 342 -54.36 155.58 -134.28
C LEU A 342 -55.33 156.69 -133.85
N ALA A 343 -55.32 157.07 -132.57
CA ALA A 343 -56.14 158.17 -132.07
C ALA A 343 -55.75 159.54 -132.65
N ASP A 344 -54.47 159.76 -132.95
CA ASP A 344 -54.01 160.98 -133.61
C ASP A 344 -54.33 160.99 -135.12
N LEU A 345 -54.35 159.82 -135.77
CA LEU A 345 -54.74 159.70 -137.18
C LEU A 345 -56.25 159.95 -137.37
N ASP A 346 -57.08 159.43 -136.46
CA ASP A 346 -58.53 159.69 -136.46
C ASP A 346 -58.84 161.18 -136.23
N ARG A 347 -58.05 161.84 -135.37
CA ARG A 347 -58.19 163.28 -135.12
C ARG A 347 -57.79 164.11 -136.34
N ALA A 348 -56.71 163.73 -137.03
CA ALA A 348 -56.29 164.39 -138.27
C ALA A 348 -57.31 164.21 -139.42
N LEU A 349 -57.98 163.06 -139.50
CA LEU A 349 -59.05 162.81 -140.49
C LEU A 349 -60.33 163.59 -140.16
N ALA A 350 -60.70 163.68 -138.88
CA ALA A 350 -61.84 164.49 -138.45
C ALA A 350 -61.64 165.98 -138.74
N ASP A 351 -60.42 166.49 -138.59
CA ASP A 351 -60.08 167.88 -138.88
C ASP A 351 -60.07 168.18 -140.40
N ALA A 352 -59.63 167.22 -141.22
CA ALA A 352 -59.71 167.31 -142.68
C ALA A 352 -61.17 167.35 -143.18
N ASP A 353 -62.04 166.49 -142.63
CA ASP A 353 -63.48 166.50 -142.93
C ASP A 353 -64.17 167.80 -142.48
N ALA A 354 -63.74 168.38 -141.36
CA ALA A 354 -64.24 169.66 -140.89
C ALA A 354 -63.77 170.84 -141.76
N ALA A 355 -62.58 170.75 -142.37
CA ALA A 355 -62.11 171.72 -143.36
C ALA A 355 -62.88 171.60 -144.68
N GLN A 356 -63.20 170.38 -145.11
CA GLN A 356 -63.90 170.12 -146.37
C GLN A 356 -65.39 170.51 -146.31
N ARG A 357 -66.04 170.31 -145.15
CA ARG A 357 -67.41 170.83 -144.92
C ARG A 357 -67.47 172.35 -144.92
N ARG A 358 -66.44 173.04 -144.39
CA ARG A 358 -66.35 174.51 -144.44
C ARG A 358 -66.11 175.03 -145.85
N ALA A 359 -65.34 174.31 -146.68
CA ALA A 359 -65.19 174.64 -148.10
C ALA A 359 -66.50 174.44 -148.89
N GLY A 360 -67.27 173.40 -148.59
CA GLY A 360 -68.59 173.17 -149.19
C GLY A 360 -69.63 174.25 -148.81
N GLN A 361 -69.56 174.76 -147.58
CA GLN A 361 -70.45 175.85 -147.14
C GLN A 361 -70.16 177.17 -147.87
N LEU A 362 -68.89 177.47 -148.13
CA LEU A 362 -68.48 178.64 -148.92
C LEU A 362 -68.88 178.51 -150.40
N ALA A 363 -68.86 177.30 -150.96
CA ALA A 363 -69.29 177.06 -152.35
C ALA A 363 -70.81 177.22 -152.53
N ASN A 364 -71.61 176.76 -151.56
CA ASN A 364 -73.07 176.93 -151.61
C ASN A 364 -73.49 178.39 -151.43
N GLN A 365 -72.81 179.16 -150.57
CA GLN A 365 -73.10 180.59 -150.39
C GLN A 365 -72.78 181.42 -151.64
N VAL A 366 -71.79 181.03 -152.45
CA VAL A 366 -71.49 181.68 -153.73
C VAL A 366 -72.46 181.24 -154.84
N SER A 367 -72.93 179.99 -154.81
CA SER A 367 -73.90 179.47 -155.77
C SER A 367 -75.32 180.01 -155.55
N ASP A 368 -75.71 180.25 -154.29
CA ASP A 368 -77.01 180.84 -153.97
C ASP A 368 -77.08 182.33 -154.34
N LEU A 369 -75.98 183.08 -154.24
CA LEU A 369 -75.96 184.46 -154.73
C LEU A 369 -75.94 184.54 -156.27
N ALA A 370 -75.25 183.61 -156.93
CA ALA A 370 -75.28 183.48 -158.39
C ALA A 370 -76.68 183.05 -158.91
N THR A 371 -77.41 182.24 -158.14
CA THR A 371 -78.77 181.82 -158.49
C THR A 371 -79.80 182.91 -158.20
N ALA A 372 -79.56 183.80 -157.24
CA ALA A 372 -80.36 185.02 -157.07
C ALA A 372 -80.13 186.04 -158.21
N LEU A 373 -78.93 186.06 -158.81
CA LEU A 373 -78.64 186.83 -160.03
C LEU A 373 -79.23 186.20 -161.30
N ALA A 374 -79.46 184.89 -161.33
CA ALA A 374 -80.01 184.17 -162.49
C ALA A 374 -81.52 183.96 -162.44
N ARG A 375 -82.13 184.00 -161.26
CA ARG A 375 -83.57 183.98 -161.12
C ARG A 375 -84.15 185.38 -161.30
N LEU A 376 -84.35 185.64 -162.58
CA LEU A 376 -85.58 186.21 -163.11
C LEU A 376 -85.76 187.71 -162.80
N SER A 377 -85.38 188.67 -163.66
CA SER A 377 -84.93 188.62 -165.06
C SER A 377 -85.80 187.76 -166.02
N GLY A 378 -87.03 187.49 -165.62
CA GLY A 378 -88.09 186.85 -166.41
C GLY A 378 -89.39 187.04 -165.63
N GLN A 379 -90.08 188.18 -165.68
CA GLN A 379 -90.46 188.92 -166.88
C GLN A 379 -91.14 187.96 -167.86
N SER A 380 -92.47 187.85 -167.74
CA SER A 380 -93.44 188.67 -168.48
C SER A 380 -93.97 187.88 -169.68
N GLY A 381 -95.17 187.35 -169.46
CA GLY A 381 -96.24 187.11 -170.42
C GLY A 381 -97.53 187.45 -169.69
#